data_AF-A0A124FXL7-F1
#
_entry.id   AF-A0A124FXL7-F1
#
_cell.length_a   1.000
_cell.length_b   1.000
_cell.length_c   1.000
_cell.angle_alpha   90.00
_cell.angle_beta   90.00
_cell.angle_gamma   90.00
#
_symmetry.space_group_name_H-M   'P 1'
#
loop_
_entity.id
_entity.type
_entity.pdbx_description
1 polymer ?
#
loop_
_entity_poly.entity_id
_entity_poly.type
_entity_poly.pdbx_seq_one_letter_code
_entity_poly.pdbx_strand_id
1 'polypeptide(L)'
;MALVLLSAVLTALSMPGMLWGYLIWVALIPFFISMKEVTPLKGALKAFVWGFVYLLITHYWELPVLTVNVPEVLNSFPNFIGIVVYFLMGVVIAVPFLAFGFIYGLYQRFFERYPVLLSLFAASFFTVIEHLREIGPLGFTNGRLSDALLNEQLGIAQLLAVGGPLLLVFIIVFVNHYLSHLFMERTRDRALLIVISVAFVALANAAMSSFVPIPHSSDKYESTLYALQTNISMHMKYYQPPDETLRVVSRA
;
A
#
# COMPACT_ATOMS: atom_id res chain seq x y z
N MET A 1 -8.40 19.86 -1.60
CA MET A 1 -7.61 18.98 -2.50
C MET A 1 -6.18 18.83 -2.02
N ALA A 2 -5.48 19.90 -1.61
CA ALA A 2 -4.10 19.81 -1.10
C ALA A 2 -3.87 18.70 -0.04
N LEU A 3 -4.75 18.59 0.97
CA LEU A 3 -4.64 17.54 1.99
C LEU A 3 -4.77 16.11 1.43
N VAL A 4 -5.60 15.92 0.40
CA VAL A 4 -5.77 14.62 -0.28
C VAL A 4 -4.47 14.23 -0.98
N LEU A 5 -3.87 15.18 -1.72
CA LEU A 5 -2.60 14.97 -2.42
C LEU A 5 -1.45 14.74 -1.44
N LEU A 6 -1.37 15.52 -0.36
CA LEU A 6 -0.38 15.34 0.69
C LEU A 6 -0.47 13.93 1.29
N SER A 7 -1.68 13.48 1.63
CA SER A 7 -1.88 12.14 2.16
C SER A 7 -1.50 11.05 1.16
N ALA A 8 -1.84 11.21 -0.12
CA ALA A 8 -1.47 10.27 -1.16
C ALA A 8 0.06 10.14 -1.30
N VAL A 9 0.77 11.27 -1.29
CA VAL A 9 2.25 11.29 -1.32
C VAL A 9 2.83 10.63 -0.07
N LEU A 10 2.35 10.98 1.14
CA LEU A 10 2.83 10.36 2.39
C LEU A 10 2.58 8.85 2.41
N THR A 11 1.44 8.41 1.88
CA THR A 11 1.10 6.98 1.77
C THR A 11 2.07 6.29 0.84
N ALA A 12 2.32 6.86 -0.34
CA ALA A 12 3.27 6.28 -1.29
C ALA A 12 4.70 6.24 -0.74
N LEU A 13 5.14 7.31 -0.05
CA LEU A 13 6.46 7.38 0.59
C LEU A 13 6.65 6.36 1.72
N SER A 14 5.56 5.81 2.27
CA SER A 14 5.62 4.74 3.27
C SER A 14 5.79 3.33 2.69
N MET A 15 5.64 3.16 1.37
CA MET A 15 5.69 1.85 0.74
C MET A 15 7.12 1.30 0.66
N PRO A 16 7.29 -0.03 0.55
CA PRO A 16 8.60 -0.64 0.37
C PRO A 16 9.41 -0.03 -0.77
N GLY A 17 10.71 0.20 -0.54
CA GLY A 17 11.61 0.81 -1.53
C GLY A 17 11.50 2.33 -1.66
N MET A 18 10.66 2.98 -0.83
CA MET A 18 10.50 4.44 -0.82
C MET A 18 11.24 5.07 0.37
N LEU A 19 10.59 5.93 1.16
CA LEU A 19 11.26 6.76 2.17
C LEU A 19 11.32 6.09 3.55
N TRP A 20 10.16 5.83 4.18
CA TRP A 20 10.13 5.35 5.56
C TRP A 20 8.79 4.71 5.93
N GLY A 21 8.81 3.44 6.35
CA GLY A 21 7.60 2.64 6.57
C GLY A 21 6.66 3.20 7.66
N TYR A 22 7.22 3.82 8.71
CA TYR A 22 6.42 4.36 9.81
C TYR A 22 5.54 5.57 9.42
N LEU A 23 5.78 6.18 8.26
CA LEU A 23 4.90 7.25 7.75
C LEU A 23 3.45 6.78 7.60
N ILE A 24 3.22 5.49 7.36
CA ILE A 24 1.87 4.94 7.15
C ILE A 24 0.92 5.21 8.31
N TRP A 25 1.43 5.33 9.54
CA TRP A 25 0.63 5.55 10.76
C TRP A 25 0.07 6.95 10.90
N VAL A 26 0.55 7.88 10.07
CA VAL A 26 0.10 9.27 10.05
C VAL A 26 -0.24 9.77 8.64
N ALA A 27 0.04 8.96 7.62
CA ALA A 27 -0.13 9.30 6.21
C ALA A 27 -1.58 9.58 5.82
N LEU A 28 -2.57 8.94 6.45
CA LEU A 28 -3.99 9.12 6.15
C LEU A 28 -4.66 10.22 6.97
N ILE A 29 -3.97 10.80 7.97
CA ILE A 29 -4.52 11.89 8.78
C ILE A 29 -4.99 13.07 7.89
N PRO A 30 -4.19 13.60 6.94
CA PRO A 30 -4.64 14.69 6.08
C PRO A 30 -5.84 14.29 5.20
N PHE A 31 -5.89 13.04 4.74
CA PHE A 31 -7.01 12.52 3.97
C PHE A 31 -8.30 12.55 4.80
N PHE A 32 -8.29 12.01 6.02
CA PHE A 32 -9.47 12.00 6.89
C PHE A 32 -9.91 13.40 7.35
N ILE A 33 -8.97 14.31 7.63
CA ILE A 33 -9.29 15.73 7.85
C ILE A 33 -10.03 16.31 6.64
N SER A 34 -9.59 15.97 5.43
CA SER A 34 -10.25 16.43 4.21
C SER A 34 -11.63 15.78 4.00
N MET A 35 -11.89 14.63 4.61
CA MET A 35 -13.13 13.87 4.49
C MET A 35 -14.21 14.30 5.51
N LYS A 36 -13.88 15.16 6.48
CA LYS A 36 -14.85 15.70 7.43
C LYS A 36 -16.01 16.40 6.71
N GLU A 37 -17.23 16.02 7.07
CA GLU A 37 -18.50 16.61 6.61
C GLU A 37 -18.70 16.65 5.08
N VAL A 38 -17.94 15.85 4.33
CA VAL A 38 -18.08 15.76 2.86
C VAL A 38 -19.42 15.14 2.45
N THR A 39 -19.97 15.63 1.33
CA THR A 39 -21.07 14.96 0.65
C THR A 39 -20.58 13.67 -0.02
N PRO A 40 -21.45 12.66 -0.26
CA PRO A 40 -21.05 11.38 -0.86
C PRO A 40 -20.24 11.52 -2.15
N LEU A 41 -20.68 12.37 -3.09
CA LEU A 41 -19.99 12.57 -4.36
C LEU A 41 -18.61 13.23 -4.19
N LYS A 42 -18.50 14.22 -3.27
CA LYS A 42 -17.20 14.85 -2.95
C LYS A 42 -16.28 13.87 -2.22
N GLY A 43 -16.83 13.01 -1.37
CA GLY A 43 -16.09 11.95 -0.69
C GLY A 43 -15.54 10.93 -1.67
N ALA A 44 -16.38 10.46 -2.60
CA ALA A 44 -15.98 9.55 -3.68
C ALA A 44 -14.82 10.13 -4.49
N LEU A 45 -14.95 11.37 -4.97
CA LEU A 45 -13.91 12.04 -5.75
C LEU A 45 -12.60 12.18 -4.96
N LYS A 46 -12.66 12.56 -3.68
CA LYS A 46 -11.46 12.69 -2.84
C LYS A 46 -10.77 11.34 -2.61
N ALA A 47 -11.53 10.29 -2.34
CA ALA A 47 -11.00 8.94 -2.14
C ALA A 47 -10.41 8.37 -3.43
N PHE A 48 -11.04 8.60 -4.58
CA PHE A 48 -10.50 8.25 -5.88
C PHE A 48 -9.18 8.99 -6.18
N VAL A 49 -9.14 10.31 -6.01
CA VAL A 49 -7.92 11.10 -6.26
C VAL A 49 -6.79 10.66 -5.32
N TRP A 50 -7.11 10.38 -4.05
CA TRP A 50 -6.14 9.82 -3.11
C TRP A 50 -5.60 8.48 -3.60
N GLY A 51 -6.49 7.52 -3.92
CA GLY A 51 -6.17 6.19 -4.43
C GLY A 51 -5.32 6.25 -5.69
N PHE A 52 -5.75 7.02 -6.67
CA PHE A 52 -5.12 7.20 -7.96
C PHE A 52 -3.69 7.76 -7.82
N VAL A 53 -3.52 8.85 -7.08
CA VAL A 53 -2.21 9.49 -6.94
C VAL A 53 -1.25 8.60 -6.16
N TYR A 54 -1.69 8.00 -5.05
CA TYR A 54 -0.78 7.16 -4.26
C TYR A 54 -0.36 5.93 -5.08
N LEU A 55 -1.30 5.25 -5.74
CA LEU A 55 -1.00 4.04 -6.50
C LEU A 55 -0.09 4.34 -7.70
N LEU A 56 -0.27 5.47 -8.38
CA LEU A 56 0.64 5.90 -9.45
C LEU A 56 2.02 6.31 -8.95
N ILE A 57 2.19 6.69 -7.69
CA ILE A 57 3.54 6.94 -7.16
C ILE A 57 4.15 5.59 -6.75
N THR A 58 3.41 4.74 -6.06
CA THR A 58 3.87 3.42 -5.59
C THR A 58 4.28 2.52 -6.76
N HIS A 59 3.56 2.55 -7.88
CA HIS A 59 3.80 1.68 -9.02
C HIS A 59 4.67 2.32 -10.11
N TYR A 60 5.42 3.38 -9.80
CA TYR A 60 6.25 4.08 -10.79
C TYR A 60 7.23 3.15 -11.54
N TRP A 61 7.63 2.06 -10.89
CA TRP A 61 8.53 1.04 -11.44
C TRP A 61 7.91 0.27 -12.61
N GLU A 62 6.59 0.29 -12.78
CA GLU A 62 5.91 -0.34 -13.92
C GLU A 62 6.03 0.51 -15.21
N LEU A 63 6.32 1.80 -15.08
CA LEU A 63 6.47 2.68 -16.23
C LEU A 63 7.51 2.18 -17.24
N PRO A 64 8.77 1.84 -16.87
CA PRO A 64 9.72 1.24 -17.82
C PRO A 64 9.27 -0.12 -18.35
N VAL A 65 8.53 -0.90 -17.55
CA VAL A 65 7.99 -2.19 -18.02
C VAL A 65 7.00 -1.96 -19.17
N LEU A 66 6.05 -1.05 -18.99
CA LEU A 66 4.99 -0.76 -19.97
C LEU A 66 5.49 0.02 -21.19
N THR A 67 6.51 0.86 -21.01
CA THR A 67 7.02 1.75 -22.08
C THR A 67 8.22 1.19 -22.82
N VAL A 68 8.95 0.23 -22.26
CA VAL A 68 10.15 -0.36 -22.87
C VAL A 68 10.01 -1.88 -23.00
N ASN A 69 9.90 -2.60 -21.88
CA ASN A 69 10.00 -4.06 -21.89
C ASN A 69 8.87 -4.74 -22.67
N VAL A 70 7.63 -4.27 -22.51
CA VAL A 70 6.49 -4.85 -23.22
C VAL A 70 6.53 -4.51 -24.72
N PRO A 71 6.72 -3.25 -25.14
CA PRO A 71 6.93 -2.91 -26.55
C PRO A 71 8.09 -3.68 -27.19
N GLU A 72 9.21 -3.87 -26.48
CA GLU A 72 10.37 -4.61 -26.99
C GLU A 72 10.03 -6.04 -27.36
N VAL A 73 9.16 -6.71 -26.59
CA VAL A 73 8.81 -8.13 -26.78
C VAL A 73 7.64 -8.31 -27.77
N LEU A 74 6.59 -7.49 -27.65
CA LEU A 74 5.38 -7.65 -28.46
C LEU A 74 5.49 -6.96 -29.82
N ASN A 75 6.36 -5.93 -29.93
CA ASN A 75 6.58 -5.10 -31.12
C ASN A 75 5.29 -4.61 -31.82
N SER A 76 4.20 -4.47 -31.04
CA SER A 76 2.85 -4.25 -31.55
C SER A 76 2.36 -2.82 -31.37
N PHE A 77 3.04 -2.01 -30.56
CA PHE A 77 2.63 -0.64 -30.26
C PHE A 77 3.80 0.28 -29.89
N PRO A 78 3.68 1.60 -30.13
CA PRO A 78 4.68 2.59 -29.72
C PRO A 78 4.83 2.73 -28.21
N ASN A 79 6.02 3.10 -27.73
CA ASN A 79 6.35 3.25 -26.31
C ASN A 79 5.43 4.20 -25.53
N PHE A 80 4.90 5.25 -26.16
CA PHE A 80 4.00 6.20 -25.49
C PHE A 80 2.68 5.57 -25.04
N ILE A 81 2.25 4.48 -25.70
CA ILE A 81 1.05 3.73 -25.30
C ILE A 81 1.24 3.15 -23.89
N GLY A 82 2.47 2.77 -23.52
CA GLY A 82 2.79 2.33 -22.17
C GLY A 82 2.47 3.39 -21.11
N ILE A 83 2.69 4.69 -21.41
CA ILE A 83 2.34 5.79 -20.51
C ILE A 83 0.81 5.89 -20.37
N VAL A 84 0.07 5.80 -21.47
CA VAL A 84 -1.40 5.83 -21.44
C VAL A 84 -1.94 4.66 -20.63
N VAL A 85 -1.43 3.45 -20.86
CA VAL A 85 -1.80 2.24 -20.13
C VAL A 85 -1.49 2.36 -18.64
N TYR A 86 -0.36 2.98 -18.27
CA TYR A 86 0.00 3.22 -16.88
C TYR A 86 -1.05 4.08 -16.14
N PHE A 87 -1.50 5.18 -16.74
CA PHE A 87 -2.56 6.00 -16.15
C PHE A 87 -3.91 5.29 -16.14
N LEU A 88 -4.26 4.54 -17.19
CA LEU A 88 -5.49 3.76 -17.25
C LEU A 88 -5.52 2.66 -16.18
N MET A 89 -4.39 1.98 -15.97
CA MET A 89 -4.23 1.04 -14.87
C MET A 89 -4.49 1.74 -13.54
N GLY A 90 -3.85 2.89 -13.31
CA GLY A 90 -4.09 3.75 -12.15
C GLY A 90 -5.57 4.04 -11.90
N VAL A 91 -6.34 4.34 -12.95
CA VAL A 91 -7.79 4.52 -12.86
C VAL A 91 -8.47 3.24 -12.39
N VAL A 92 -8.22 2.12 -13.07
CA VAL A 92 -8.86 0.82 -12.77
C VAL A 92 -8.62 0.41 -11.31
N ILE A 93 -7.38 0.51 -10.84
CA ILE A 93 -7.02 0.10 -9.47
C ILE A 93 -7.54 1.07 -8.40
N ALA A 94 -7.80 2.34 -8.76
CA ALA A 94 -8.31 3.34 -7.84
C ALA A 94 -9.85 3.41 -7.77
N VAL A 95 -10.57 2.87 -8.77
CA VAL A 95 -12.05 2.87 -8.82
C VAL A 95 -12.70 2.34 -7.55
N PRO A 96 -12.24 1.25 -6.90
CA PRO A 96 -12.83 0.77 -5.65
C PRO A 96 -12.89 1.82 -4.54
N PHE A 97 -11.94 2.77 -4.50
CA PHE A 97 -11.96 3.86 -3.51
C PHE A 97 -13.08 4.89 -3.75
N LEU A 98 -13.68 4.96 -4.95
CA LEU A 98 -14.92 5.72 -5.15
C LEU A 98 -16.02 5.22 -4.21
N ALA A 99 -16.17 3.90 -4.09
CA ALA A 99 -17.17 3.29 -3.22
C ALA A 99 -16.87 3.60 -1.75
N PHE A 100 -15.59 3.50 -1.33
CA PHE A 100 -15.16 3.93 0.01
C PHE A 100 -15.61 5.37 0.31
N GLY A 101 -15.20 6.32 -0.53
CA GLY A 101 -15.47 7.73 -0.30
C GLY A 101 -16.96 8.08 -0.34
N PHE A 102 -17.73 7.42 -1.21
CA PHE A 102 -19.17 7.59 -1.31
C PHE A 102 -19.90 7.15 -0.03
N ILE A 103 -19.63 5.92 0.40
CA ILE A 103 -20.28 5.33 1.58
C ILE A 103 -19.82 6.03 2.87
N TYR A 104 -18.54 6.37 2.98
CA TYR A 104 -18.06 7.21 4.07
C TYR A 104 -18.81 8.55 4.13
N GLY A 105 -18.94 9.24 2.99
CA GLY A 105 -19.67 10.51 2.90
C GLY A 105 -21.16 10.39 3.23
N LEU A 106 -21.77 9.22 2.99
CA LEU A 106 -23.17 8.95 3.33
C LEU A 106 -23.38 8.74 4.84
N TYR A 107 -22.48 8.00 5.48
CA TYR A 107 -22.71 7.52 6.85
C TYR A 107 -21.93 8.24 7.95
N GLN A 108 -20.90 9.03 7.64
CA GLN A 108 -20.06 9.66 8.66
C GLN A 108 -20.85 10.49 9.69
N ARG A 109 -21.94 11.14 9.27
CA ARG A 109 -22.77 12.01 10.12
C ARG A 109 -23.53 11.23 11.20
N PHE A 110 -23.84 9.96 10.97
CA PHE A 110 -24.52 9.13 11.97
C PHE A 110 -23.61 8.81 13.16
N PHE A 111 -22.30 8.75 12.93
CA PHE A 111 -21.30 8.39 13.94
C PHE A 111 -20.48 9.57 14.44
N GLU A 112 -20.81 10.80 14.04
CA GLU A 112 -20.02 12.00 14.35
C GLU A 112 -19.84 12.22 15.87
N ARG A 113 -20.83 11.84 16.67
CA ARG A 113 -20.77 11.92 18.14
C ARG A 113 -19.95 10.80 18.80
N TYR A 114 -19.55 9.78 18.04
CA TYR A 114 -18.91 8.56 18.52
C TYR A 114 -17.63 8.29 17.73
N PRO A 115 -16.52 9.00 18.00
CA PRO A 115 -15.32 8.96 17.16
C PRO A 115 -14.71 7.56 17.03
N VAL A 116 -14.74 6.76 18.09
CA VAL A 116 -14.26 5.37 18.05
C VAL A 116 -15.11 4.52 17.10
N LEU A 117 -16.44 4.65 17.16
CA LEU A 117 -17.35 3.91 16.29
C LEU A 117 -17.23 4.36 14.84
N LEU A 118 -17.03 5.66 14.59
CA LEU A 118 -16.74 6.18 13.25
C LEU A 118 -15.41 5.63 12.71
N SER A 119 -14.35 5.55 13.52
CA SER A 119 -13.07 4.93 13.15
C SER A 119 -13.22 3.44 12.83
N LEU A 120 -13.99 2.70 13.63
CA LEU A 120 -14.29 1.29 13.36
C LEU A 120 -15.04 1.12 12.05
N PHE A 121 -16.04 1.98 11.79
CA PHE A 121 -16.78 2.00 10.54
C PHE A 121 -15.85 2.29 9.34
N ALA A 122 -15.03 3.34 9.42
CA ALA A 122 -14.10 3.71 8.38
C ALA A 122 -13.10 2.58 8.08
N ALA A 123 -12.49 2.00 9.12
CA ALA A 123 -11.54 0.90 8.99
C ALA A 123 -12.19 -0.37 8.41
N SER A 124 -13.38 -0.74 8.90
CA SER A 124 -14.11 -1.92 8.41
C SER A 124 -14.44 -1.76 6.93
N PHE A 125 -15.03 -0.62 6.57
CA PHE A 125 -15.45 -0.39 5.19
C PHE A 125 -14.27 -0.25 4.23
N PHE A 126 -13.19 0.44 4.65
CA PHE A 126 -11.97 0.50 3.85
C PHE A 126 -11.40 -0.90 3.61
N THR A 127 -11.39 -1.76 4.62
CA THR A 127 -10.89 -3.14 4.51
C THR A 127 -11.73 -3.98 3.55
N VAL A 128 -13.06 -3.81 3.56
CA VAL A 128 -13.94 -4.44 2.56
C VAL A 128 -13.60 -3.97 1.15
N ILE A 129 -13.39 -2.67 0.95
CA ILE A 129 -12.99 -2.13 -0.35
C ILE A 129 -11.61 -2.68 -0.79
N GLU A 130 -10.66 -2.81 0.12
CA GLU A 130 -9.37 -3.46 -0.13
C GLU A 130 -9.49 -4.94 -0.50
N HIS A 131 -10.44 -5.66 0.09
CA HIS A 131 -10.74 -7.02 -0.32
C HIS A 131 -11.36 -7.07 -1.72
N LEU A 132 -12.28 -6.15 -2.04
CA LEU A 132 -12.88 -6.07 -3.38
C LEU A 132 -11.85 -5.75 -4.47
N ARG A 133 -10.75 -5.04 -4.16
CA ARG A 133 -9.63 -4.82 -5.10
C ARG A 133 -8.96 -6.12 -5.57
N GLU A 134 -9.14 -7.21 -4.84
CA GLU A 134 -8.57 -8.53 -5.16
C GLU A 134 -9.45 -9.32 -6.14
N ILE A 135 -10.73 -8.97 -6.26
CA ILE A 135 -11.70 -9.80 -6.97
C ILE A 135 -11.70 -9.50 -8.48
N GLY A 136 -11.66 -10.58 -9.26
CA GLY A 136 -11.86 -10.55 -10.71
C GLY A 136 -10.58 -10.48 -11.53
N PRO A 137 -10.69 -10.54 -12.87
CA PRO A 137 -9.52 -10.63 -13.76
C PRO A 137 -8.61 -9.40 -13.75
N LEU A 138 -9.13 -8.26 -13.30
CA LEU A 138 -8.40 -7.01 -13.13
C LEU A 138 -8.06 -6.72 -11.66
N GLY A 139 -8.23 -7.72 -10.78
CA GLY A 139 -7.90 -7.61 -9.37
C GLY A 139 -6.41 -7.32 -9.19
N PHE A 140 -6.10 -6.27 -8.42
CA PHE A 140 -4.75 -5.81 -8.21
C PHE A 140 -4.59 -5.19 -6.82
N THR A 141 -3.93 -5.94 -5.94
CA THR A 141 -3.78 -5.60 -4.51
C THR A 141 -2.42 -5.01 -4.16
N ASN A 142 -1.51 -4.88 -5.13
CA ASN A 142 -0.19 -4.30 -4.87
C ASN A 142 -0.33 -2.83 -4.44
N GLY A 143 0.61 -2.37 -3.60
CA GLY A 143 0.51 -1.09 -2.89
C GLY A 143 -0.63 -1.09 -1.87
N ARG A 144 -0.81 -2.20 -1.14
CA ARG A 144 -1.74 -2.26 0.00
C ARG A 144 -1.09 -1.56 1.19
N LEU A 145 -1.88 -0.93 2.05
CA LEU A 145 -1.35 -0.21 3.22
C LEU A 145 -0.50 -1.09 4.15
N SER A 146 -0.82 -2.39 4.22
CA SER A 146 -0.05 -3.38 4.99
C SER A 146 1.39 -3.54 4.51
N ASP A 147 1.67 -3.25 3.24
CA ASP A 147 2.98 -3.50 2.64
C ASP A 147 4.05 -2.57 3.24
N ALA A 148 3.64 -1.39 3.73
CA ALA A 148 4.50 -0.45 4.45
C ALA A 148 5.16 -1.02 5.73
N LEU A 149 4.65 -2.14 6.26
CA LEU A 149 5.16 -2.76 7.48
C LEU A 149 6.28 -3.78 7.22
N LEU A 150 6.38 -4.31 5.99
CA LEU A 150 7.14 -5.54 5.71
C LEU A 150 8.65 -5.44 6.00
N ASN A 151 9.23 -4.24 5.90
CA ASN A 151 10.69 -4.07 6.03
C ASN A 151 11.14 -3.62 7.42
N GLU A 152 10.33 -2.82 8.13
CA GLU A 152 10.77 -2.08 9.32
C GLU A 152 9.99 -2.43 10.58
N GLN A 153 8.88 -3.17 10.45
CA GLN A 153 7.87 -3.34 11.49
C GLN A 153 7.51 -4.81 11.70
N LEU A 154 8.53 -5.67 11.78
CA LEU A 154 8.40 -7.13 11.88
C LEU A 154 7.52 -7.60 13.05
N GLY A 155 7.56 -6.91 14.18
CA GLY A 155 6.75 -7.24 15.36
C GLY A 155 5.27 -7.08 15.08
N ILE A 156 4.86 -5.90 14.58
CA ILE A 156 3.45 -5.66 14.20
C ILE A 156 3.06 -6.54 13.00
N ALA A 157 3.99 -6.77 12.06
CA ALA A 157 3.75 -7.63 10.90
C ALA A 157 3.40 -9.09 11.30
N GLN A 158 3.72 -9.55 12.51
CA GLN A 158 3.27 -10.87 12.99
C GLN A 158 1.75 -11.03 13.03
N LEU A 159 0.99 -9.93 13.11
CA LEU A 159 -0.47 -9.98 13.05
C LEU A 159 -1.01 -10.51 11.71
N LEU A 160 -0.16 -10.59 10.67
CA LEU A 160 -0.46 -11.32 9.44
C LEU A 160 -0.89 -12.77 9.71
N ALA A 161 -0.31 -13.44 10.71
CA ALA A 161 -0.67 -14.81 11.06
C ALA A 161 -2.09 -14.95 11.63
N VAL A 162 -2.68 -13.86 12.12
CA VAL A 162 -4.01 -13.88 12.76
C VAL A 162 -5.12 -13.54 11.76
N GLY A 163 -4.95 -12.45 11.01
CA GLY A 163 -6.00 -11.93 10.12
C GLY A 163 -5.49 -11.52 8.74
N GLY A 164 -4.28 -11.95 8.38
CA GLY A 164 -3.67 -11.63 7.09
C GLY A 164 -3.41 -10.12 6.91
N PRO A 165 -3.11 -9.70 5.67
CA PRO A 165 -2.81 -8.29 5.36
C PRO A 165 -4.01 -7.37 5.58
N LEU A 166 -5.25 -7.87 5.47
CA LEU A 166 -6.47 -7.07 5.68
C LEU A 166 -6.64 -6.64 7.14
N LEU A 167 -6.21 -7.46 8.12
CA LEU A 167 -6.19 -7.02 9.53
C LEU A 167 -5.23 -5.85 9.74
N LEU A 168 -4.06 -5.86 9.09
CA LEU A 168 -3.12 -4.75 9.18
C LEU A 168 -3.68 -3.48 8.53
N VAL A 169 -4.31 -3.60 7.35
CA VAL A 169 -5.03 -2.49 6.71
C VAL A 169 -6.06 -1.90 7.67
N PHE A 170 -6.89 -2.74 8.28
CA PHE A 170 -7.90 -2.32 9.25
C PHE A 170 -7.27 -1.51 10.38
N ILE A 171 -6.20 -2.03 11.00
CA ILE A 171 -5.52 -1.37 12.13
C ILE A 171 -4.94 -0.01 11.71
N ILE A 172 -4.26 0.05 10.55
CA ILE A 172 -3.67 1.29 10.03
C ILE A 172 -4.74 2.35 9.81
N VAL A 173 -5.85 1.99 9.17
CA VAL A 173 -6.95 2.91 8.88
C VAL A 173 -7.61 3.36 10.17
N PHE A 174 -7.86 2.44 11.11
CA PHE A 174 -8.44 2.75 12.41
C PHE A 174 -7.59 3.77 13.18
N VAL A 175 -6.28 3.51 13.29
CA VAL A 175 -5.34 4.39 14.00
C VAL A 175 -5.29 5.76 13.32
N ASN A 176 -5.09 5.82 12.01
CA ASN A 176 -5.04 7.10 11.31
C ASN A 176 -6.35 7.89 11.43
N HIS A 177 -7.49 7.22 11.29
CA HIS A 177 -8.80 7.86 11.40
C HIS A 177 -9.01 8.42 12.81
N TYR A 178 -8.73 7.62 13.85
CA TYR A 178 -8.85 8.06 15.23
C TYR A 178 -7.88 9.21 15.56
N LEU A 179 -6.63 9.11 15.11
CA LEU A 179 -5.65 10.19 15.27
C LEU A 179 -6.07 11.46 14.54
N SER A 180 -6.73 11.36 13.39
CA SER A 180 -7.25 12.53 12.68
C SER A 180 -8.29 13.28 13.52
N HIS A 181 -9.15 12.57 14.24
CA HIS A 181 -10.11 13.19 15.17
C HIS A 181 -9.39 13.93 16.30
N LEU A 182 -8.47 13.27 16.98
CA LEU A 182 -7.67 13.88 18.07
C LEU A 182 -6.87 15.09 17.58
N PHE A 183 -6.32 15.01 16.37
CA PHE A 183 -5.58 16.10 15.75
C PHE A 183 -6.47 17.32 15.52
N MET A 184 -7.74 17.13 15.13
CA MET A 184 -8.68 18.23 14.90
C MET A 184 -9.16 18.88 16.19
N GLU A 185 -9.34 18.12 17.28
CA GLU A 185 -9.75 18.64 18.59
C GLU A 185 -8.64 19.42 19.31
N ARG A 186 -7.38 19.03 19.10
CA ARG A 186 -6.22 19.70 19.68
C ARG A 186 -5.80 20.90 18.85
N THR A 187 -5.25 21.95 19.48
CA THR A 187 -4.78 23.16 18.79
C THR A 187 -3.29 23.42 18.98
N ARG A 188 -2.73 23.16 20.16
CA ARG A 188 -1.33 23.52 20.51
C ARG A 188 -0.33 22.37 20.37
N ASP A 189 -0.76 21.13 20.60
CA ASP A 189 0.10 19.96 20.78
C ASP A 189 -0.05 18.92 19.65
N ARG A 190 -0.56 19.35 18.49
CA ARG A 190 -0.75 18.51 17.29
C ARG A 190 0.52 17.80 16.83
N ALA A 191 1.64 18.52 16.77
CA ALA A 191 2.92 17.96 16.37
C ALA A 191 3.40 16.91 17.38
N LEU A 192 3.23 17.20 18.68
CA LEU A 192 3.58 16.28 19.75
C LEU A 192 2.72 15.01 19.71
N LEU A 193 1.41 15.14 19.42
CA LEU A 193 0.51 14.00 19.21
C LEU A 193 1.03 13.07 18.11
N ILE A 194 1.42 13.62 16.96
CA ILE A 194 1.97 12.85 15.82
C ILE A 194 3.25 12.12 16.25
N VAL A 195 4.20 12.85 16.87
CA VAL A 195 5.48 12.28 17.31
C VAL A 195 5.26 11.16 18.33
N ILE A 196 4.43 11.39 19.35
CA ILE A 196 4.11 10.39 20.37
C ILE A 196 3.41 9.18 19.75
N SER A 197 2.51 9.38 18.79
CA SER A 197 1.81 8.27 18.13
C SER A 197 2.77 7.37 17.36
N VAL A 198 3.68 7.97 16.58
CA VAL A 198 4.72 7.21 15.86
C VAL A 198 5.67 6.52 16.84
N ALA A 199 6.10 7.20 17.91
CA ALA A 199 6.95 6.63 18.94
C ALA A 199 6.27 5.46 19.68
N PHE A 200 4.97 5.57 19.96
CA PHE A 200 4.19 4.51 20.59
C PHE A 200 4.09 3.29 19.69
N VAL A 201 3.85 3.48 18.39
CA VAL A 201 3.84 2.39 17.41
C VAL A 201 5.22 1.73 17.29
N ALA A 202 6.29 2.51 17.25
CA ALA A 202 7.66 1.98 17.24
C ALA A 202 7.97 1.18 18.51
N LEU A 203 7.52 1.65 19.68
CA LEU A 203 7.65 0.93 20.94
C LEU A 203 6.85 -0.38 20.94
N ALA A 204 5.60 -0.34 20.47
CA ALA A 204 4.76 -1.53 20.34
C ALA A 204 5.39 -2.55 19.38
N ASN A 205 5.91 -2.09 18.25
CA ASN A 205 6.64 -2.93 17.31
C ASN A 205 7.88 -3.58 17.95
N ALA A 206 8.69 -2.80 18.68
CA ALA A 206 9.87 -3.32 19.36
C ALA A 206 9.50 -4.35 20.45
N ALA A 207 8.48 -4.06 21.25
CA ALA A 207 7.97 -4.97 22.26
C ALA A 207 7.43 -6.27 21.66
N MET A 208 6.69 -6.20 20.54
CA MET A 208 6.22 -7.41 19.85
C MET A 208 7.38 -8.19 19.24
N SER A 209 8.35 -7.49 18.64
CA SER A 209 9.52 -8.10 18.02
C SER A 209 10.37 -8.89 19.02
N SER A 210 10.44 -8.46 20.29
CA SER A 210 11.19 -9.21 21.31
C SER A 210 10.55 -10.54 21.71
N PHE A 211 9.28 -10.77 21.35
CA PHE A 211 8.61 -12.06 21.53
C PHE A 211 8.63 -12.94 20.27
N VAL A 212 9.15 -12.44 19.14
CA VAL A 212 9.25 -13.25 17.92
C VAL A 212 10.34 -14.31 18.15
N PRO A 213 9.99 -15.61 18.12
CA PRO A 213 10.99 -16.65 18.29
C PRO A 213 11.95 -16.59 17.11
N ILE A 214 13.24 -16.37 17.39
CA ILE A 214 14.29 -16.53 16.39
C ILE A 214 14.43 -18.05 16.19
N PRO A 215 14.14 -18.60 14.99
CA PRO A 215 14.33 -20.01 14.76
C PRO A 215 15.81 -20.32 14.94
N HIS A 216 16.17 -21.03 15.99
CA HIS A 216 17.48 -21.68 16.04
C HIS A 216 17.41 -22.83 15.04
N SER A 217 18.07 -22.70 13.88
CA SER A 217 18.22 -23.85 12.98
C SER A 217 18.94 -24.93 13.77
N SER A 218 18.31 -26.10 13.83
CA SER A 218 19.06 -27.30 14.16
C SER A 218 19.86 -27.64 12.90
N ASP A 219 21.18 -27.76 13.02
CA ASP A 219 22.07 -28.22 11.93
C ASP A 219 21.54 -29.48 11.23
N LYS A 220 20.70 -30.26 11.93
CA LYS A 220 20.05 -31.48 11.42
C LYS A 220 19.08 -31.26 10.26
N TYR A 221 18.59 -30.04 10.04
CA TYR A 221 17.68 -29.69 8.94
C TYR A 221 18.29 -28.67 7.96
N GLU A 222 19.58 -28.38 8.08
CA GLU A 222 20.27 -27.51 7.12
C GLU A 222 20.48 -28.26 5.80
N SER A 223 19.74 -27.85 4.78
CA SER A 223 19.95 -28.29 3.40
C SER A 223 20.64 -27.19 2.63
N THR A 224 21.72 -27.51 1.91
CA THR A 224 22.36 -26.54 1.01
C THR A 224 21.44 -26.26 -0.17
N LEU A 225 20.90 -25.05 -0.22
CA LEU A 225 20.08 -24.57 -1.33
C LEU A 225 20.98 -23.88 -2.36
N TYR A 226 20.94 -24.35 -3.61
CA TYR A 226 21.55 -23.65 -4.75
C TYR A 226 20.45 -22.94 -5.53
N ALA A 227 20.54 -21.61 -5.65
CA ALA A 227 19.65 -20.79 -6.47
C ALA A 227 20.47 -20.14 -7.60
N LEU A 228 20.10 -20.44 -8.84
CA LEU A 228 20.78 -19.91 -10.03
C LEU A 228 19.99 -18.72 -10.59
N GLN A 229 20.57 -17.52 -10.56
CA GLN A 229 19.98 -16.31 -11.15
C GLN A 229 20.85 -15.86 -12.33
N THR A 230 20.50 -16.31 -13.53
CA THR A 230 21.33 -16.22 -14.74
C THR A 230 21.30 -14.87 -15.45
N ASN A 231 20.50 -13.92 -14.96
CA ASN A 231 20.35 -12.56 -15.52
C ASN A 231 20.15 -12.54 -17.06
N ILE A 232 19.40 -13.51 -17.60
CA ILE A 232 19.08 -13.60 -19.03
C ILE A 232 18.21 -12.40 -19.40
N SER A 233 18.62 -11.63 -20.41
CA SER A 233 17.85 -10.47 -20.89
C SER A 233 16.54 -10.89 -21.56
N MET A 234 15.54 -10.01 -21.56
CA MET A 234 14.26 -10.26 -22.25
C MET A 234 14.46 -10.53 -23.74
N HIS A 235 15.35 -9.78 -24.39
CA HIS A 235 15.70 -10.03 -25.80
C HIS A 235 16.27 -11.45 -26.02
N MET A 236 17.20 -11.89 -25.17
CA MET A 236 17.75 -13.25 -25.29
C MET A 236 16.67 -14.32 -25.05
N LYS A 237 15.79 -14.08 -24.06
CA LYS A 237 14.70 -14.98 -23.71
C LYS A 237 13.69 -15.20 -24.83
N TYR A 238 13.35 -14.16 -25.60
CA TYR A 238 12.29 -14.25 -26.62
C TYR A 238 12.80 -14.40 -28.05
N TYR A 239 14.02 -13.97 -28.36
CA TYR A 239 14.54 -13.93 -29.74
C TYR A 239 15.74 -14.81 -30.01
N GLN A 240 16.47 -15.28 -28.99
CA GLN A 240 17.64 -16.14 -29.21
C GLN A 240 17.27 -17.62 -29.12
N PRO A 241 18.03 -18.51 -29.80
CA PRO A 241 17.85 -19.95 -29.66
C PRO A 241 18.03 -20.42 -28.21
N PRO A 242 17.33 -21.48 -27.79
CA PRO A 242 17.47 -22.04 -26.44
C PRO A 242 18.92 -22.39 -26.06
N ASP A 243 19.76 -22.76 -27.03
CA ASP A 243 21.17 -23.11 -26.82
C ASP A 243 21.99 -21.92 -26.27
N GLU A 244 21.70 -20.69 -26.68
CA GLU A 244 22.38 -19.51 -26.16
C GLU A 244 21.98 -19.26 -24.69
N THR A 245 20.72 -19.52 -24.36
CA THR A 245 20.24 -19.44 -22.97
C THR A 245 20.87 -20.54 -22.11
N LEU A 246 20.97 -21.76 -22.63
CA LEU A 246 21.59 -22.91 -21.96
C LEU A 246 23.08 -22.66 -21.69
N ARG A 247 23.80 -22.00 -22.61
CA ARG A 247 25.21 -21.62 -22.41
C ARG A 247 25.39 -20.70 -21.21
N VAL A 248 24.51 -19.73 -21.01
CA VAL A 248 24.55 -18.85 -19.83
C VAL A 248 24.32 -19.64 -18.54
N VAL A 249 23.32 -20.53 -18.54
CA VAL A 249 23.01 -21.41 -17.39
C VAL A 249 24.20 -22.33 -17.07
N SER A 250 24.82 -22.94 -18.07
CA SER A 250 25.92 -23.90 -17.90
C SER A 250 27.23 -23.28 -17.39
N ARG A 251 27.36 -21.96 -17.46
CA ARG A 251 28.54 -21.20 -16.99
C ARG A 251 28.39 -20.63 -15.59
N ALA A 252 27.16 -20.57 -15.08
CA ALA A 252 26.83 -20.03 -13.76
C ALA A 252 26.89 -21.14 -12.70
#